data_AF-A0A0P0HXC3-F1
#
_entry.id   AF-A0A0P0HXC3-F1
#
_cell.length_a   1.000
_cell.length_b   1.000
_cell.length_c   1.000
_cell.angle_alpha   90.00
_cell.angle_beta   90.00
_cell.angle_gamma   90.00
#
_symmetry.space_group_name_H-M   'P 1'
#
loop_
_entity.id
_entity.type
_entity.pdbx_description
1 polymer ?
#
loop_
_entity_poly.entity_id
_entity_poly.type
_entity_poly.pdbx_seq_one_letter_code
_entity_poly.pdbx_strand_id
1 'polypeptide(L)' 'MLGEHQLEWVWFAGCEADQSIKAKHLTSPLLQDIDGNNEQRRALWQQICSYSS' A
#
# COMPACT_ATOMS: atom_id res chain seq x y z
N MET A 1 -16.95 17.41 -16.63
CA MET A 1 -17.22 16.55 -15.47
C MET A 1 -15.87 16.11 -14.96
N LEU A 2 -15.45 16.51 -13.75
CA LEU A 2 -14.26 15.91 -13.16
C LEU A 2 -14.60 14.44 -12.99
N GLY A 3 -13.96 13.58 -13.80
CA GLY A 3 -14.14 12.14 -13.75
C GLY A 3 -13.98 11.67 -12.32
N GLU A 4 -14.83 10.73 -11.92
CA GLU A 4 -14.72 10.03 -10.65
C GLU A 4 -13.24 9.71 -10.41
N HIS A 5 -12.66 10.29 -9.37
CA HIS A 5 -11.29 10.00 -8.99
C HIS A 5 -11.31 8.56 -8.46
N GLN A 6 -11.23 7.60 -9.38
CA GLN A 6 -11.16 6.18 -9.08
C GLN A 6 -9.82 5.95 -8.41
N LEU A 7 -9.82 6.01 -7.09
CA LEU A 7 -8.68 5.74 -6.26
C LEU A 7 -8.26 4.29 -6.51
N GLU A 8 -7.22 4.09 -7.33
CA GLU A 8 -6.78 2.75 -7.70
C GLU A 8 -5.88 2.11 -6.65
N TRP A 9 -5.11 2.92 -5.90
CA TRP A 9 -4.16 2.46 -4.90
C TRP A 9 -4.25 3.30 -3.64
N VAL A 10 -4.21 2.62 -2.49
CA VAL A 10 -4.06 3.23 -1.18
C VAL A 10 -2.92 2.54 -0.45
N TRP A 11 -2.11 3.34 0.25
CA TRP A 11 -1.04 2.85 1.09
C TRP A 11 -1.29 3.23 2.55
N PHE A 12 -1.38 2.21 3.40
CA PHE A 12 -1.50 2.32 4.85
C PHE A 12 -0.14 2.01 5.49
N ALA A 13 0.44 3.00 6.17
CA ALA A 13 1.74 2.87 6.84
C ALA A 13 1.57 3.01 8.35
N GLY A 14 1.90 1.95 9.10
CA GLY A 14 1.79 1.91 10.56
C GLY A 14 0.34 1.87 11.06
N CYS A 15 -0.62 1.53 10.20
CA CYS A 15 -2.03 1.43 10.53
C CYS A 15 -2.71 0.26 9.80
N GLU A 16 -3.86 -0.16 10.31
CA GLU A 16 -4.67 -1.21 9.68
C GLU A 16 -5.28 -0.70 8.37
N ALA A 17 -5.31 -1.58 7.36
CA ALA A 17 -5.92 -1.26 6.09
C ALA A 17 -7.44 -1.19 6.23
N ASP A 18 -8.02 -0.10 5.73
CA ASP A 18 -9.47 0.04 5.65
C ASP A 18 -10.00 -0.74 4.44
N GLN A 19 -10.68 -1.86 4.71
CA GLN A 19 -11.26 -2.72 3.67
C GLN A 19 -12.50 -2.12 2.98
N SER A 20 -13.04 -1.01 3.49
CA SER A 20 -14.17 -0.32 2.85
C SER A 20 -13.74 0.46 1.59
N ILE A 21 -12.44 0.74 1.45
CA ILE A 21 -11.88 1.39 0.28
C ILE A 21 -11.82 0.36 -0.87
N LYS A 22 -12.42 0.70 -2.00
CA LYS A 22 -12.36 -0.15 -3.21
C LYS A 22 -11.12 0.18 -4.05
N ALA A 23 -9.94 0.01 -3.46
CA ALA A 23 -8.65 0.24 -4.08
C ALA A 23 -7.69 -0.93 -3.81
N LYS A 24 -6.56 -0.97 -4.54
CA LYS A 24 -5.43 -1.86 -4.20
C LYS A 24 -4.80 -1.36 -2.91
N HIS A 25 -4.77 -2.22 -1.89
CA HIS A 25 -4.28 -1.87 -0.56
C HIS A 25 -2.84 -2.31 -0.39
N LEU A 26 -1.98 -1.34 -0.15
CA LEU A 26 -0.62 -1.55 0.30
C LEU A 26 -0.56 -1.31 1.80
N THR A 27 0.15 -2.19 2.49
CA THR A 27 0.34 -2.11 3.94
C THR A 27 1.82 -2.19 4.26
N SER A 28 2.26 -1.35 5.17
CA SER A 28 3.60 -1.40 5.70
C SER A 28 3.61 -0.97 7.16
N PRO A 29 4.68 -1.26 7.92
CA PRO A 29 4.93 -0.62 9.20
C PRO A 29 5.10 0.90 9.07
N LEU A 30 5.41 1.56 10.19
CA LEU A 30 5.72 2.99 10.18
C LEU A 30 6.85 3.29 9.19
N LEU A 31 6.77 4.43 8.52
CA LEU A 31 7.78 4.83 7.53
C LEU A 31 9.20 4.86 8.13
N GLN A 32 9.31 5.22 9.42
CA GLN A 32 10.57 5.18 10.17
C GLN A 32 11.20 3.78 10.25
N ASP A 33 10.38 2.72 10.22
CA ASP A 33 10.84 1.33 10.32
C ASP A 33 11.12 0.73 8.93
N ILE A 34 10.67 1.39 7.86
CA ILE A 34 10.95 1.02 6.47
C ILE A 34 12.28 1.63 6.01
N ASP A 35 12.57 2.85 6.45
CA ASP A 35 13.80 3.54 6.08
C ASP A 35 15.01 2.91 6.80
N GLY A 36 15.73 2.06 6.06
CA GLY A 36 16.85 1.26 6.58
C GLY A 36 16.55 -0.25 6.70
N ASN A 37 15.28 -0.67 6.60
CA ASN A 37 14.92 -2.09 6.69
C ASN A 37 14.59 -2.69 5.32
N ASN A 38 15.56 -3.44 4.78
CA ASN A 38 15.45 -4.09 3.48
C ASN A 38 14.34 -5.16 3.43
N GLU A 39 13.98 -5.77 4.56
CA GLU A 39 12.90 -6.76 4.61
C GLU A 39 11.54 -6.10 4.41
N GLN A 40 11.30 -4.94 5.04
CA GLN A 40 10.05 -4.20 4.91
C GLN A 40 9.87 -3.64 3.50
N ARG A 41 10.96 -3.15 2.88
CA ARG A 41 10.96 -2.74 1.47
C ARG A 41 10.63 -3.91 0.54
N ARG A 42 11.20 -5.09 0.77
CA ARG A 42 10.86 -6.30 0.00
C ARG A 42 9.42 -6.72 0.22
N ALA A 43 8.92 -6.69 1.45
CA ALA A 43 7.53 -7.03 1.75
C ALA A 43 6.55 -6.10 1.01
N LEU A 44 6.81 -4.79 1.00
CA LEU A 44 6.02 -3.83 0.24
C LEU A 44 6.10 -4.10 -1.27
N TRP A 45 7.29 -4.41 -1.81
CA TRP A 45 7.45 -4.75 -3.22
C TRP A 45 6.71 -6.04 -3.60
N GLN A 46 6.74 -7.07 -2.75
CA GLN A 46 5.97 -8.30 -2.95
C GLN A 46 4.45 -8.03 -3.00
N GLN A 47 3.95 -7.11 -2.16
CA GLN A 47 2.55 -6.68 -2.23
C GLN A 47 2.25 -5.98 -3.57
N ILE A 48 3.13 -5.12 -4.07
CA ILE A 48 2.94 -4.48 -5.39
C ILE A 48 2.94 -5.53 -6.51
N CYS A 49 3.85 -6.51 -6.44
CA CYS A 49 3.93 -7.59 -7.41
C CYS A 49 2.67 -8.47 -7.44
N SER A 50 2.03 -8.73 -6.29
CA SER A 50 0.82 -9.55 -6.24
C SER A 50 -0.36 -8.92 -6.99
N TYR A 51 -0.40 -7.60 -7.10
CA TYR A 51 -1.41 -6.85 -7.87
C TYR A 51 -1.08 -6.70 -9.36
N SER A 52 0.07 -7.21 -9.80
CA SER A 52 0.55 -7.13 -11.18
C SER A 52 0.42 -8.46 -11.94
N SER A 53 -0.29 -9.45 -11.39
CA SER A 53 -0.61 -10.75 -12.02
C SER A 53 -2.04 -10.83 -12.53
#